data_AF-A0A2T1GN13-F1
#
_entry.id   AF-A0A2T1GN13-F1
#
_cell.length_a   1.000
_cell.length_b   1.000
_cell.length_c   1.000
_cell.angle_alpha   90.00
_cell.angle_beta   90.00
_cell.angle_gamma   90.00
#
_symmetry.space_group_name_H-M   'P 1'
#
loop_
_entity.id
_entity.type
_entity.pdbx_description
1 polymer ?
#
loop_
_entity_poly.entity_id
_entity_poly.type
_entity_poly.pdbx_seq_one_letter_code
_entity_poly.pdbx_strand_id
1 'polypeptide(L)'
;MNVKLAKICVSILGTILAIGVLLPLSTALANTSTGTAQVKPATVSLTGTIKKLAVSGTCYQLAADNGKKYELMGKFPKIDGTRVQISGVPKTDMVTICQVGQPLQVKTVKVIK
;
A
#
# COMPACT_ATOMS: atom_id res chain seq x y z
N MET A 1 26.54 -7.76 -19.52
CA MET A 1 25.16 -7.32 -19.26
C MET A 1 25.15 -6.50 -17.97
N ASN A 2 24.71 -5.26 -18.07
CA ASN A 2 24.64 -4.30 -16.97
C ASN A 2 23.40 -4.55 -16.10
N VAL A 3 23.58 -4.56 -14.78
CA VAL A 3 22.57 -4.11 -13.82
C VAL A 3 23.28 -3.40 -12.67
N LYS A 4 23.08 -2.07 -12.61
CA LYS A 4 23.64 -1.16 -11.58
C LYS A 4 22.98 -1.45 -10.23
N LEU A 5 23.80 -1.78 -9.23
CA LEU A 5 23.42 -1.82 -7.82
C LEU A 5 23.57 -0.41 -7.24
N ALA A 6 22.46 0.32 -7.11
CA ALA A 6 22.45 1.62 -6.45
C ALA A 6 22.46 1.44 -4.93
N LYS A 7 23.60 1.77 -4.33
CA LYS A 7 23.87 1.81 -2.89
C LYS A 7 23.30 3.12 -2.35
N ILE A 8 22.23 3.08 -1.55
CA ILE A 8 21.73 4.27 -0.85
C ILE A 8 22.31 4.25 0.57
N CYS A 9 23.36 5.06 0.76
CA CYS A 9 23.88 5.45 2.06
C CYS A 9 22.96 6.53 2.64
N VAL A 10 22.37 6.30 3.80
CA VAL A 10 21.94 7.39 4.69
C VAL A 10 22.76 7.25 5.96
N SER A 11 23.92 7.90 5.95
CA SER A 11 24.74 8.13 7.14
C SER A 11 24.39 9.50 7.67
N ILE A 12 23.77 9.57 8.85
CA ILE A 12 23.99 10.71 9.74
C ILE A 12 24.14 10.16 11.16
N LEU A 13 25.40 9.93 11.54
CA LEU A 13 25.85 9.85 12.92
C LEU A 13 25.59 11.22 13.56
N GLY A 14 24.84 11.24 14.66
CA GLY A 14 24.69 12.41 15.51
C GLY A 14 25.06 12.07 16.96
N THR A 15 26.32 11.72 17.20
CA THR A 15 26.88 11.68 18.56
C THR A 15 27.19 13.12 18.99
N ILE A 16 26.38 13.68 19.89
CA ILE A 16 26.60 15.00 20.49
C ILE A 16 27.64 14.82 21.62
N LEU A 17 28.88 15.18 21.32
CA LEU A 17 29.96 15.35 22.30
C LEU A 17 29.92 16.79 22.84
N ALA A 18 29.82 16.93 24.15
CA ALA A 18 29.77 18.19 24.86
C ALA A 18 31.10 18.96 24.78
N ILE A 19 31.08 20.19 24.28
CA ILE A 19 32.06 21.23 24.61
C ILE A 19 31.28 22.55 24.75
N GLY A 20 31.43 23.18 25.91
CA GLY A 20 30.70 24.37 26.32
C GLY A 20 31.01 25.59 25.46
N VAL A 21 29.95 26.18 24.91
CA VAL A 21 29.89 27.58 24.49
C VAL A 21 28.51 28.09 24.90
N LEU A 22 28.49 29.13 25.74
CA LEU A 22 27.30 29.90 26.09
C LEU A 22 26.69 30.50 24.82
N LEU A 23 25.53 30.00 24.40
CA LEU A 23 24.66 30.59 23.37
C LEU A 23 23.24 30.69 23.93
N PRO A 24 22.55 31.83 23.76
CA PRO A 24 21.28 32.10 24.43
C PRO A 24 20.16 31.20 23.90
N LEU A 25 19.37 30.68 24.85
CA LEU A 25 18.15 29.90 24.65
C LEU A 25 17.23 30.59 23.63
N SER A 26 17.16 30.03 22.42
CA SER A 26 16.02 30.25 21.55
C SER A 26 14.95 29.23 21.95
N THR A 27 13.93 29.67 22.67
CA THR A 27 12.70 28.89 22.89
C THR A 27 11.96 28.78 21.56
N ALA A 28 12.31 27.79 20.74
CA ALA A 28 11.45 27.41 19.63
C ALA A 28 10.20 26.73 20.23
N LEU A 29 9.05 27.40 20.16
CA LEU A 29 7.76 26.73 20.34
C LEU A 29 7.65 25.68 19.23
N ALA A 30 7.94 24.44 19.58
CA ALA A 30 7.51 23.30 18.78
C ALA A 30 6.00 23.21 18.91
N ASN A 31 5.27 23.88 18.01
CA ASN A 31 3.88 23.55 17.75
C ASN A 31 3.86 22.18 17.04
N THR A 32 4.10 21.10 17.78
CA THR A 32 3.59 19.79 17.40
C THR A 32 2.09 19.82 17.60
N SER A 33 1.39 20.46 16.66
CA SER A 33 0.02 20.06 16.35
C SER A 33 0.13 18.69 15.70
N THR A 34 0.28 17.67 16.55
CA THR A 34 0.02 16.28 16.20
C THR A 34 -1.50 16.13 16.08
N GLY A 35 -2.09 16.88 15.15
CA GLY A 35 -3.40 16.59 14.65
C GLY A 35 -3.26 15.27 13.92
N THR A 36 -3.65 14.17 14.56
CA THR A 36 -3.93 12.92 13.88
C THR A 36 -5.10 13.19 12.93
N ALA A 37 -4.79 13.76 11.76
CA ALA A 37 -5.68 13.74 10.62
C ALA A 37 -5.93 12.25 10.37
N GLN A 38 -7.11 11.76 10.74
CA GLN A 38 -7.53 10.42 10.42
C GLN A 38 -7.53 10.32 8.89
N VAL A 39 -6.44 9.79 8.33
CA VAL A 39 -6.33 9.58 6.89
C VAL A 39 -7.33 8.48 6.56
N LYS A 40 -8.55 8.89 6.19
CA LYS A 40 -9.55 7.98 5.65
C LYS A 40 -8.87 7.20 4.53
N PRO A 41 -8.86 5.86 4.58
CA PRO A 41 -8.12 5.09 3.60
C PRO A 41 -8.69 5.36 2.21
N ALA A 42 -7.81 5.75 1.29
CA ALA A 42 -8.19 6.23 -0.03
C ALA A 42 -8.83 5.11 -0.85
N THR A 43 -9.96 5.42 -1.50
CA THR A 43 -10.56 4.52 -2.49
C THR A 43 -9.77 4.61 -3.79
N VAL A 44 -9.41 3.46 -4.35
CA VAL A 44 -8.80 3.35 -5.67
C VAL A 44 -9.80 2.81 -6.68
N SER A 45 -9.66 3.21 -7.94
CA SER A 45 -10.41 2.66 -9.08
C SER A 45 -9.43 1.93 -10.00
N LEU A 46 -9.72 0.68 -10.33
CA LEU A 46 -8.83 -0.23 -11.02
C LEU A 46 -9.60 -0.99 -12.11
N THR A 47 -8.96 -1.14 -13.27
CA THR A 47 -9.41 -2.08 -14.31
C THR A 47 -8.45 -3.26 -14.35
N GLY A 48 -8.98 -4.46 -14.56
CA GLY A 48 -8.17 -5.66 -14.66
C GLY A 48 -8.96 -6.93 -14.91
N THR A 49 -8.27 -8.06 -14.79
CA THR A 49 -8.86 -9.40 -14.97
C THR A 49 -8.80 -10.19 -13.67
N ILE A 50 -9.93 -10.77 -13.29
CA ILE A 50 -10.03 -11.65 -12.12
C ILE A 50 -9.37 -12.99 -12.46
N LYS A 51 -8.50 -13.44 -11.56
CA LYS A 51 -7.80 -14.72 -11.60
C LYS A 51 -8.17 -15.54 -10.37
N LYS A 52 -8.72 -16.73 -10.57
CA LYS A 52 -8.93 -17.73 -9.52
C LYS A 52 -7.62 -18.48 -9.33
N LEU A 53 -7.07 -18.41 -8.13
CA LEU A 53 -5.80 -19.05 -7.78
C LEU A 53 -6.06 -20.18 -6.78
N ALA A 54 -5.47 -21.34 -7.05
CA ALA A 54 -5.55 -22.53 -6.21
C ALA A 54 -4.35 -22.57 -5.25
N VAL A 55 -4.33 -21.65 -4.28
CA VAL A 55 -3.27 -21.57 -3.25
C VAL A 55 -3.96 -21.59 -1.91
N SER A 56 -3.75 -22.64 -1.12
CA SER A 56 -4.38 -22.82 0.21
C SER A 56 -5.92 -22.68 0.24
N GLY A 57 -6.59 -22.90 -0.90
CA GLY A 57 -8.03 -22.72 -1.08
C GLY A 57 -8.40 -22.05 -2.41
N THR A 58 -9.62 -21.51 -2.49
CA THR A 58 -10.06 -20.70 -3.63
C THR A 58 -9.86 -19.22 -3.32
N CYS A 59 -8.73 -18.68 -3.78
CA CYS A 59 -8.38 -17.26 -3.67
C CYS A 59 -8.67 -16.54 -4.99
N TYR A 60 -8.97 -15.24 -4.93
CA TYR A 60 -9.20 -14.43 -6.12
C TYR A 60 -8.27 -13.23 -6.13
N GLN A 61 -7.55 -13.08 -7.24
CA GLN A 61 -6.65 -11.97 -7.50
C GLN A 61 -7.20 -11.14 -8.65
N LEU A 62 -7.11 -9.82 -8.56
CA LEU A 62 -7.20 -8.93 -9.71
C LEU A 62 -5.78 -8.71 -10.25
N ALA A 63 -5.53 -9.20 -11.47
CA ALA A 63 -4.40 -8.75 -12.27
C ALA A 63 -4.79 -7.40 -12.89
N ALA A 64 -4.38 -6.30 -12.24
CA ALA A 64 -4.74 -4.95 -12.67
C ALA A 64 -3.90 -4.53 -13.87
N ASP A 65 -4.49 -3.70 -14.74
CA ASP A 65 -3.84 -3.22 -15.96
C ASP A 65 -2.59 -2.35 -15.67
N ASN A 66 -2.51 -1.79 -14.46
CA ASN A 66 -1.33 -1.07 -13.98
C ASN A 66 -0.16 -1.99 -13.56
N GLY A 67 -0.27 -3.30 -13.82
CA GLY A 67 0.74 -4.31 -13.48
C GLY A 67 0.74 -4.78 -12.03
N LYS A 68 -0.08 -4.16 -11.15
CA LYS A 68 -0.19 -4.57 -9.74
C LYS A 68 -1.17 -5.73 -9.57
N LYS A 69 -1.00 -6.48 -8.49
CA LYS A 69 -1.86 -7.59 -8.09
C LYS A 69 -2.58 -7.25 -6.80
N TYR A 70 -3.90 -7.41 -6.81
CA TYR A 70 -4.73 -7.17 -5.64
C TYR A 70 -5.48 -8.43 -5.26
N GLU A 71 -5.48 -8.79 -3.98
CA GLU A 71 -6.33 -9.86 -3.50
C GLU A 71 -7.73 -9.32 -3.22
N LEU A 72 -8.75 -9.89 -3.87
CA LEU A 72 -10.10 -9.37 -3.81
C LEU A 72 -10.83 -9.88 -2.56
N MET A 73 -11.30 -8.93 -1.74
CA MET A 73 -12.10 -9.20 -0.55
C MET A 73 -13.52 -8.63 -0.68
N GLY A 74 -14.49 -9.28 -0.06
CA GLY A 74 -15.89 -8.85 -0.08
C GLY A 74 -16.68 -9.40 -1.26
N LYS A 75 -17.61 -8.59 -1.80
CA LYS A 75 -18.54 -8.98 -2.87
C LYS A 75 -17.97 -8.61 -4.23
N PHE A 76 -17.74 -9.60 -5.08
CA PHE A 76 -17.29 -9.46 -6.47
C PHE A 76 -17.64 -10.75 -7.25
N PRO A 77 -17.67 -10.72 -8.60
CA PRO A 77 -17.92 -11.91 -9.40
C PRO A 77 -16.76 -12.90 -9.30
N LYS A 78 -17.04 -14.10 -8.76
CA LYS A 78 -16.08 -15.18 -8.55
C LYS A 78 -15.89 -16.06 -9.79
N ILE A 79 -15.71 -15.42 -10.94
CA ILE A 79 -15.59 -16.08 -12.25
C ILE A 79 -14.20 -15.77 -12.80
N ASP A 80 -13.40 -16.82 -13.00
CA ASP A 80 -12.06 -16.69 -13.55
C ASP A 80 -12.09 -16.08 -14.96
N GLY A 81 -11.09 -15.25 -15.28
CA GLY A 81 -10.98 -14.60 -16.59
C GLY A 81 -11.91 -13.38 -16.77
N THR A 82 -12.79 -13.07 -15.81
CA THR A 82 -13.70 -11.92 -15.93
C THR A 82 -12.94 -10.61 -15.92
N ARG A 83 -13.16 -9.77 -16.94
CA ARG A 83 -12.64 -8.41 -16.97
C ARG A 83 -13.60 -7.46 -16.26
N VAL A 84 -13.05 -6.62 -15.39
CA VAL A 84 -13.83 -5.78 -14.47
C VAL A 84 -13.20 -4.41 -14.28
N GLN A 85 -14.06 -3.43 -13.98
CA GLN A 85 -13.69 -2.18 -13.34
C GLN A 85 -14.17 -2.23 -11.89
N ILE A 86 -13.25 -2.07 -10.93
CA ILE A 86 -13.50 -2.18 -9.50
C ILE A 86 -13.10 -0.88 -8.81
N SER A 87 -13.92 -0.42 -7.87
CA SER A 87 -13.47 0.52 -6.85
C SER A 87 -13.36 -0.17 -5.49
N GLY A 88 -12.34 0.16 -4.72
CA GLY A 88 -12.08 -0.49 -3.44
C GLY A 88 -11.10 0.27 -2.57
N VAL A 89 -10.98 -0.17 -1.33
CA VAL A 89 -10.04 0.39 -0.36
C VAL A 89 -8.91 -0.60 -0.17
N PRO A 90 -7.67 -0.27 -0.58
CA PRO A 90 -6.52 -1.12 -0.33
C PRO A 90 -6.26 -1.20 1.17
N LYS A 91 -5.93 -2.38 1.65
CA LYS A 91 -5.62 -2.65 3.04
C LYS A 91 -4.12 -2.87 3.16
N THR A 92 -3.47 -2.04 3.97
CA THR A 92 -2.00 -2.03 4.15
C THR A 92 -1.60 -2.55 5.52
N ASP A 93 -2.56 -2.63 6.44
CA ASP A 93 -2.46 -2.99 7.84
C ASP A 93 -2.85 -4.45 8.11
N MET A 94 -3.05 -5.25 7.06
CA MET A 94 -3.44 -6.65 7.19
C MET A 94 -2.73 -7.53 6.17
N VAL A 95 -2.59 -8.80 6.54
CA VAL A 95 -2.12 -9.88 5.68
C VAL A 95 -3.22 -10.93 5.58
N THR A 96 -3.33 -11.56 4.42
CA THR A 96 -4.30 -12.62 4.14
C THR A 96 -3.60 -13.97 4.15
N ILE A 97 -4.38 -15.06 4.26
CA ILE A 97 -3.85 -16.42 4.15
C ILE A 97 -3.39 -16.72 2.71
N CYS A 98 -4.05 -16.14 1.72
CA CYS A 98 -3.75 -16.37 0.30
C CYS A 98 -2.45 -15.69 -0.14
N GLN A 99 -2.11 -14.51 0.40
CA GLN A 99 -0.90 -13.74 0.08
C GLN A 99 -0.69 -13.54 -1.43
N VAL A 100 -1.77 -13.43 -2.21
CA VAL A 100 -1.68 -13.33 -3.68
C VAL A 100 -1.59 -11.91 -4.19
N GLY A 101 -1.59 -10.89 -3.32
CA GLY A 101 -1.48 -9.50 -3.71
C GLY A 101 -1.82 -8.59 -2.55
N GLN A 102 -1.82 -7.27 -2.80
CA GLN A 102 -2.27 -6.32 -1.79
C GLN A 102 -3.77 -6.54 -1.53
N PRO A 103 -4.23 -6.78 -0.29
CA PRO A 103 -5.64 -7.00 -0.04
C PRO A 103 -6.45 -5.75 -0.38
N LEU A 104 -7.56 -5.94 -1.09
CA LEU A 104 -8.42 -4.87 -1.59
C LEU A 104 -9.86 -5.16 -1.17
N GLN A 105 -10.38 -4.31 -0.28
CA GLN A 105 -11.78 -4.36 0.10
C GLN A 105 -12.63 -3.76 -1.02
N VAL A 106 -13.30 -4.61 -1.80
CA VAL A 106 -14.16 -4.18 -2.91
C VAL A 106 -15.33 -3.38 -2.37
N LYS A 107 -15.61 -2.24 -3.01
CA LYS A 107 -16.76 -1.37 -2.74
C LYS A 107 -17.76 -1.43 -3.89
N THR A 108 -17.29 -1.29 -5.12
CA THR A 108 -18.11 -1.46 -6.33
C THR A 108 -17.37 -2.29 -7.36
N VAL A 109 -18.14 -2.98 -8.19
CA VAL A 109 -17.61 -3.77 -9.30
C VAL A 109 -18.56 -3.67 -10.48
N LYS A 110 -17.99 -3.50 -11.67
CA LYS A 110 -18.68 -3.54 -12.95
C LYS A 110 -17.94 -4.50 -13.87
N VAL A 111 -18.64 -5.51 -14.37
CA VAL A 111 -18.10 -6.39 -15.42
C VAL A 111 -18.06 -5.60 -16.72
N ILE A 112 -16.92 -5.64 -17.40
CA ILE A 112 -16.73 -5.04 -18.71
C ILE A 112 -16.46 -6.17 -19.70
N LYS A 113 -17.29 -6.24 -20.75
CA LYS A 113 -17.17 -7.23 -21.82
C LYS A 113 -16.19 -6.75 -22.86
#